data_AF-A0A3A5MH63-F1
#
_entry.id   AF-A0A3A5MH63-F1
#
_cell.length_a   1.000
_cell.length_b   1.000
_cell.length_c   1.000
_cell.angle_alpha   90.00
_cell.angle_beta   90.00
_cell.angle_gamma   90.00
#
_symmetry.space_group_name_H-M   'P 1'
#
loop_
_entity.id
_entity.type
_entity.pdbx_description
1 polymer ?
#
loop_
_entity_poly.entity_id
_entity_poly.type
_entity_poly.pdbx_seq_one_letter_code
_entity_poly.pdbx_strand_id
1 'polypeptide(L)' 'MGAGFVMMLLALAAYRDRHVIGRFQANVLWEAFNIGEDRQPEIAAGLAAIWAAMVVLLLICGLAIGVAGSVALPLL' A
#
# COMPACT_ATOMS: atom_id res chain seq x y z
N MET A 1 -0.38 2.25 21.91
CA MET A 1 -0.99 1.09 21.21
C MET A 1 -2.00 1.47 20.12
N GLY A 2 -2.85 2.49 20.27
CA GLY A 2 -3.91 2.82 19.28
C GLY A 2 -3.44 3.17 17.86
N ALA A 3 -2.40 4.01 17.71
CA ALA A 3 -1.95 4.47 16.39
C ALA A 3 -1.36 3.37 15.50
N GLY A 4 -0.59 2.43 16.06
CA GLY A 4 -0.02 1.31 15.31
C GLY A 4 -1.09 0.35 14.79
N PHE A 5 -2.13 0.10 15.58
CA PHE A 5 -3.26 -0.74 15.16
C PHE A 5 -4.09 -0.08 14.05
N VAL A 6 -4.35 1.23 14.15
CA VAL A 6 -5.05 1.98 13.09
C VAL A 6 -4.24 1.97 11.79
N MET A 7 -2.92 2.15 11.85
CA MET A 7 -2.04 2.04 10.68
C MET A 7 -2.07 0.65 10.05
N MET A 8 -2.12 -0.43 10.85
CA MET A 8 -2.27 -1.79 10.34
C MET A 8 -3.61 -2.01 9.62
N LEU A 9 -4.72 -1.51 10.18
CA LEU A 9 -6.04 -1.63 9.55
C LEU A 9 -6.12 -0.86 8.22
N LEU A 10 -5.57 0.36 8.19
CA LEU A 10 -5.49 1.17 6.96
C LEU A 10 -4.61 0.48 5.90
N ALA A 11 -3.49 -0.11 6.30
CA ALA A 11 -2.64 -0.87 5.40
C ALA A 11 -3.38 -2.09 4.84
N LEU A 12 -4.17 -2.80 5.65
CA LEU A 12 -4.95 -3.95 5.21
C LEU A 12 -6.06 -3.55 4.22
N ALA A 13 -6.75 -2.43 4.46
CA ALA A 13 -7.74 -1.88 3.54
C ALA A 13 -7.09 -1.49 2.20
N ALA A 14 -5.96 -0.78 2.25
CA ALA A 14 -5.18 -0.44 1.06
C ALA A 14 -4.67 -1.67 0.30
N TYR A 15 -4.32 -2.76 1.01
CA TYR A 15 -3.94 -4.02 0.38
C TYR A 15 -5.07 -4.60 -0.45
N ARG A 16 -6.29 -4.58 0.08
CA ARG A 16 -7.47 -5.17 -0.54
C ARG A 16 -7.83 -4.43 -1.82
N ASP A 17 -7.74 -3.11 -1.79
CA ASP A 17 -8.13 -2.24 -2.91
C ASP A 17 -7.00 -1.99 -3.93
N ARG A 18 -5.81 -2.59 -3.74
CA ARG A 18 -4.63 -2.41 -4.60
C ARG A 18 -4.91 -2.61 -6.10
N HIS A 19 -5.82 -3.52 -6.45
CA HIS A 19 -6.18 -3.80 -7.84
C HIS A 19 -7.08 -2.73 -8.45
N VAL A 20 -7.90 -2.06 -7.63
CA VAL A 20 -8.70 -0.91 -8.06
C VAL A 20 -7.78 0.29 -8.29
N ILE A 21 -6.87 0.53 -7.35
CA ILE A 21 -5.90 1.63 -7.44
C ILE A 21 -4.94 1.43 -8.62
N GLY A 22 -4.40 0.22 -8.80
CA GLY A 22 -3.51 -0.10 -9.92
C GLY A 22 -4.18 0.07 -11.28
N ARG A 23 -5.46 -0.34 -11.42
CA ARG A 23 -6.23 -0.10 -12.65
C ARG A 23 -6.50 1.38 -12.90
N PHE A 24 -6.90 2.13 -11.86
CA PHE A 24 -7.13 3.57 -11.98
C PHE A 24 -5.86 4.30 -12.44
N GLN A 25 -4.72 4.03 -11.80
CA GLN A 25 -3.46 4.68 -12.15
C GLN A 25 -2.96 4.25 -13.55
N ALA A 26 -3.16 2.99 -13.96
CA ALA A 26 -2.86 2.56 -15.33
C ALA A 26 -3.72 3.31 -16.37
N ASN A 27 -4.98 3.60 -16.04
CA ASN A 27 -5.87 4.38 -16.91
C ASN A 27 -5.44 5.86 -17.00
N VAL A 28 -5.02 6.46 -15.88
CA VAL A 28 -4.46 7.82 -15.87
C VAL A 28 -3.15 7.90 -16.65
N LEU A 29 -2.26 6.90 -16.49
CA LEU A 29 -1.01 6.80 -17.25
C LEU A 29 -1.27 6.63 -18.74
N TRP A 30 -2.29 5.85 -19.10
CA TRP A 30 -2.74 5.71 -20.49
C TRP A 30 -3.18 7.06 -21.06
N GLU A 31 -4.04 7.78 -20.36
CA GLU A 31 -4.55 9.09 -20.79
C GLU A 31 -3.45 10.16 -20.88
N ALA A 32 -2.47 10.11 -19.95
CA ALA A 32 -1.38 11.08 -19.90
C ALA A 32 -0.26 10.83 -20.93
N PHE A 33 0.03 9.57 -21.28
CA PHE A 33 1.19 9.20 -22.11
C PHE A 33 0.82 8.54 -23.44
N ASN A 34 -0.47 8.43 -23.76
CA ASN A 34 -0.98 7.86 -25.02
C ASN A 34 -0.38 6.47 -25.32
N ILE A 35 -0.29 5.64 -24.28
CA ILE A 35 0.36 4.33 -24.32
C ILE A 35 -0.53 3.37 -25.11
N GLY A 36 0.05 2.56 -26.00
CA GLY A 36 -0.68 1.53 -26.73
C GLY A 36 -1.44 0.57 -25.81
N GLU A 37 -2.68 0.23 -26.20
CA GLU A 37 -3.65 -0.57 -25.43
C GLU A 37 -3.06 -1.94 -25.00
N ASP A 38 -2.16 -2.47 -25.82
CA ASP A 38 -1.45 -3.74 -25.63
C ASP A 38 -0.59 -3.79 -24.35
N ARG A 39 -0.10 -2.64 -23.86
CA ARG A 39 0.78 -2.55 -22.67
C ARG A 39 0.05 -2.18 -21.38
N GLN A 40 -1.22 -1.78 -21.48
CA GLN A 40 -2.05 -1.40 -20.35
C GLN A 40 -2.17 -2.49 -19.25
N PRO A 41 -2.32 -3.80 -19.56
CA PRO A 41 -2.41 -4.83 -18.54
C PRO A 41 -1.08 -5.08 -17.81
N GLU A 42 0.06 -4.95 -18.51
CA GLU A 42 1.40 -5.05 -17.90
C GLU A 42 1.65 -3.90 -16.91
N ILE A 43 1.27 -2.67 -17.30
CA ILE A 43 1.41 -1.49 -16.45
C ILE A 43 0.49 -1.60 -15.22
N ALA A 44 -0.75 -2.04 -15.40
CA ALA A 44 -1.68 -2.25 -14.28
C ALA A 44 -1.17 -3.33 -13.31
N ALA A 45 -0.60 -4.42 -13.82
CA ALA A 45 0.00 -5.47 -12.99
C ALA A 45 1.25 -4.97 -12.24
N GLY A 46 2.12 -4.22 -12.92
CA GLY A 46 3.29 -3.60 -12.32
C GLY A 46 2.93 -2.63 -11.19
N LEU A 47 1.92 -1.79 -11.41
CA LEU A 47 1.42 -0.87 -10.38
C LEU A 47 0.77 -1.60 -9.21
N ALA A 48 -0.02 -2.65 -9.47
CA ALA A 48 -0.60 -3.46 -8.40
C ALA A 48 0.49 -4.11 -7.51
N ALA A 49 1.63 -4.50 -8.10
CA ALA A 49 2.77 -5.03 -7.37
C ALA A 49 3.47 -3.95 -6.51
N ILE A 50 3.65 -2.74 -7.05
CA ILE A 50 4.20 -1.60 -6.29
C ILE A 50 3.31 -1.26 -5.09
N TRP A 51 1.99 -1.25 -5.28
CA TRP A 51 1.04 -1.04 -4.17
C TRP A 51 1.12 -2.14 -3.11
N ALA A 52 1.25 -3.40 -3.52
CA ALA A 52 1.48 -4.49 -2.58
C ALA A 52 2.76 -4.26 -1.75
N ALA A 53 3.85 -3.83 -2.39
CA ALA A 53 5.11 -3.53 -1.70
C ALA A 53 4.98 -2.34 -0.72
N MET A 54 4.32 -1.24 -1.11
CA MET A 54 4.07 -0.10 -0.23
C MET A 54 3.24 -0.49 1.00
N VAL A 55 2.25 -1.35 0.81
CA VAL A 55 1.40 -1.83 1.91
C VAL A 55 2.17 -2.73 2.88
N VAL A 56 3.04 -3.61 2.36
CA VAL A 56 3.93 -4.42 3.21
C VAL A 56 4.86 -3.52 4.02
N LEU A 57 5.42 -2.48 3.40
CA LEU A 57 6.25 -1.49 4.10
C LEU A 57 5.46 -0.80 5.22
N LEU A 58 4.24 -0.35 4.95
CA LEU A 58 3.35 0.28 5.93
C LEU A 58 2.99 -0.67 7.08
N LEU A 59 2.76 -1.96 6.80
CA LEU A 59 2.54 -2.98 7.83
C LEU A 59 3.77 -3.15 8.73
N ILE A 60 4.96 -3.23 8.15
CA ILE A 60 6.22 -3.34 8.90
C ILE A 60 6.42 -2.11 9.78
N CYS A 61 6.21 -0.90 9.24
CA CYS A 61 6.30 0.33 10.02
C CYS A 61 5.25 0.39 11.15
N GLY A 62 4.00 0.02 10.88
CA GLY A 62 2.94 -0.05 11.88
C GLY A 62 3.25 -1.05 13.00
N LEU A 63 3.80 -2.21 12.64
CA LEU A 63 4.25 -3.22 13.59
C LEU A 63 5.41 -2.70 14.45
N ALA A 64 6.43 -2.08 13.84
CA ALA A 64 7.58 -1.53 14.54
C ALA A 64 7.17 -0.45 15.55
N ILE A 65 6.26 0.45 15.17
CA ILE A 65 5.71 1.48 16.08
C ILE A 65 4.88 0.82 17.20
N GLY A 66 4.07 -0.19 16.86
CA GLY A 66 3.29 -0.95 17.84
C GLY A 66 4.17 -1.61 18.90
N VAL A 67 5.25 -2.27 18.47
CA VAL A 67 6.23 -2.94 19.33
C VAL A 67 7.03 -1.92 20.15
N ALA A 68 7.55 -0.86 19.53
CA ALA A 68 8.28 0.19 20.26
C ALA A 68 7.38 0.84 21.34
N GLY A 69 6.12 1.09 21.02
CA GLY A 69 5.14 1.60 21.98
C GLY A 69 4.76 0.63 23.09
N SER A 70 4.86 -0.70 22.88
CA SER A 70 4.64 -1.69 23.94
C SER A 70 5.88 -1.95 24.81
N VAL A 71 7.08 -1.69 24.29
CA VAL A 71 8.35 -1.86 25.03
C VAL A 71 8.75 -0.59 25.80
N ALA A 72 8.31 0.59 25.34
CA ALA A 72 8.56 1.85 26.06
C ALA A 72 7.62 2.08 27.26
N LEU A 73 6.43 1.48 27.28
CA LEU A 73 5.46 1.62 28.38
C LEU A 73 5.84 0.91 29.71
N PRO A 74 6.50 -0.27 29.74
CA PRO A 74 6.86 -0.93 31.00
C PRO A 74 8.02 -0.29 31.79
N LEU A 75 8.62 0.80 31.30
CA LEU A 75 9.77 1.47 31.93
C LEU A 75 9.46 2.85 32.54
N LEU A 76 8.18 3.26 32.55
CA LEU A 76 7.65 4.45 33.24
C LEU A 76 6.60 4.01 34.27
#